data_AF-S9Q456-F1
#
_entry.id   AF-S9Q456-F1
#
_cell.length_a   1.000
_cell.length_b   1.000
_cell.length_c   1.000
_cell.angle_alpha   90.00
_cell.angle_beta   90.00
_cell.angle_gamma   90.00
#
_symmetry.space_group_name_H-M   'P 1'
#
loop_
_entity.id
_entity.type
_entity.pdbx_description
1 polymer ?
#
loop_
_entity_poly.entity_id
_entity_poly.type
_entity_poly.pdbx_seq_one_letter_code
_entity_poly.pdbx_strand_id
1 'polypeptide(L)'
;MLRLHEPSVYDQWVTNEIPFDDPAVIEAIEEFGWFVRNDDFVSGGAESAATTDFRDSPSGLFTVPPECYMHRQASFIPAFFPEDAELGDNVDFFYMPAIEDNDLGRPVLGAGTLFSITEPSEATTAMLEFLKLPIAHELWMAQDGFLTAHAGVNPDVYKTDSQRAMGEILADATTFRFDASDLMPSEIGAGAFWTGMVDYVTGSSAEEVAATIQQRWDSIQ
;
A
#
# COMPACT_ATOMS: atom_id res chain seq x y z
N MET A 1 -1.79 -7.99 -8.58
CA MET A 1 -1.48 -9.31 -7.98
C MET A 1 -2.56 -9.80 -7.01
N LEU A 2 -2.69 -9.27 -5.78
CA LEU A 2 -3.67 -9.78 -4.78
C LEU A 2 -5.16 -9.69 -5.18
N ARG A 3 -5.49 -8.95 -6.23
CA ARG A 3 -6.85 -8.87 -6.82
C ARG A 3 -7.06 -9.78 -8.02
N LEU A 4 -6.00 -10.41 -8.51
CA LEU A 4 -5.99 -11.21 -9.72
C LEU A 4 -5.73 -12.69 -9.42
N HIS A 5 -4.90 -12.97 -8.42
CA HIS A 5 -4.47 -14.31 -8.08
C HIS A 5 -4.56 -14.59 -6.58
N GLU A 6 -4.59 -15.88 -6.25
CA GLU A 6 -4.49 -16.39 -4.89
C GLU A 6 -3.28 -15.80 -4.15
N PRO A 7 -3.37 -15.56 -2.83
CA PRO A 7 -2.27 -15.00 -2.04
C PRO A 7 -0.95 -15.75 -2.16
N SER A 8 -0.98 -17.07 -2.40
CA SER A 8 0.22 -17.87 -2.58
C SER A 8 1.06 -17.46 -3.80
N VAL A 9 0.43 -16.94 -4.86
CA VAL A 9 1.14 -16.44 -6.06
C VAL A 9 1.91 -15.17 -5.70
N TYR A 10 1.30 -14.29 -4.90
CA TYR A 10 1.98 -13.12 -4.35
C TYR A 10 3.19 -13.52 -3.49
N ASP A 11 3.03 -14.52 -2.63
CA ASP A 11 4.10 -15.01 -1.76
C ASP A 11 5.28 -15.57 -2.55
N GLN A 12 4.99 -16.38 -3.58
CA GLN A 12 6.01 -16.93 -4.48
C GLN A 12 6.75 -15.83 -5.25
N TRP A 13 6.05 -14.78 -5.66
CA TRP A 13 6.68 -13.65 -6.35
C TRP A 13 7.60 -12.86 -5.41
N VAL A 14 7.17 -12.60 -4.17
CA VAL A 14 7.96 -11.89 -3.17
C VAL A 14 9.29 -12.59 -2.87
N THR A 15 9.28 -13.93 -2.81
CA THR A 15 10.49 -14.73 -2.57
C THR A 15 11.25 -15.08 -3.84
N ASN A 16 10.77 -14.65 -5.01
CA ASN A 16 11.28 -14.99 -6.34
C ASN A 16 11.32 -16.53 -6.58
N GLU A 17 10.36 -17.27 -6.01
CA GLU A 17 10.05 -18.65 -6.39
C GLU A 17 9.38 -18.71 -7.78
N ILE A 18 8.56 -17.70 -8.10
CA ILE A 18 8.21 -17.36 -9.48
C ILE A 18 8.94 -16.08 -9.88
N PRO A 19 9.48 -16.00 -11.11
CA PRO A 19 10.25 -14.85 -11.53
C PRO A 19 9.35 -13.65 -11.84
N PHE A 20 9.95 -12.46 -11.96
CA PHE A 20 9.25 -11.24 -12.37
C PHE A 20 8.65 -11.34 -13.78
N ASP A 21 9.24 -12.14 -14.67
CA ASP A 21 8.74 -12.40 -16.01
C ASP A 21 7.75 -13.58 -16.08
N ASP A 22 7.27 -14.06 -14.93
CA ASP A 22 6.15 -15.00 -14.87
C ASP A 22 4.87 -14.35 -15.44
N PRO A 23 4.04 -15.09 -16.21
CA PRO A 23 2.81 -14.57 -16.77
C PRO A 23 1.86 -13.91 -15.75
N ALA A 24 1.78 -14.42 -14.52
CA ALA A 24 0.92 -13.82 -13.48
C ALA A 24 1.45 -12.47 -12.98
N VAL A 25 2.77 -12.28 -12.99
CA VAL A 25 3.40 -10.99 -12.63
C VAL A 25 3.21 -9.99 -13.75
N ILE A 26 3.41 -10.41 -15.00
CA ILE A 26 3.15 -9.58 -16.18
C ILE A 26 1.68 -9.14 -16.23
N GLU A 27 0.73 -10.06 -16.02
CA GLU A 27 -0.70 -9.75 -15.94
C GLU A 27 -1.00 -8.70 -14.87
N ALA A 28 -0.37 -8.81 -13.68
CA ALA A 28 -0.52 -7.82 -12.63
C ALA A 28 0.05 -6.43 -12.97
N ILE A 29 1.15 -6.37 -13.72
CA ILE A 29 1.74 -5.12 -14.20
C ILE A 29 0.83 -4.49 -15.26
N GLU A 30 0.30 -5.29 -16.19
CA GLU A 30 -0.61 -4.82 -17.24
C GLU A 30 -1.95 -4.33 -16.67
N GLU A 31 -2.50 -5.02 -15.67
CA GLU A 31 -3.70 -4.56 -14.96
C GLU A 31 -3.47 -3.21 -14.27
N PHE A 32 -2.29 -3.02 -13.65
CA PHE A 32 -1.90 -1.71 -13.14
C PHE A 32 -1.80 -0.66 -14.26
N GLY A 33 -1.27 -1.04 -15.42
CA GLY A 33 -1.21 -0.23 -16.64
C GLY A 33 -2.55 0.27 -17.12
N TRP A 34 -3.58 -0.57 -17.07
CA TRP A 34 -4.94 -0.20 -17.44
C TRP A 34 -5.45 1.03 -16.66
N PHE A 35 -5.04 1.17 -15.40
CA PHE A 35 -5.32 2.35 -14.58
C PHE A 35 -4.35 3.50 -14.89
N VAL A 36 -3.05 3.28 -14.73
CA VAL A 36 -2.06 4.37 -14.63
C VAL A 36 -1.63 4.91 -15.99
N ARG A 37 -1.78 4.14 -17.06
CA ARG A 37 -1.41 4.55 -18.44
C ARG A 37 -2.60 5.05 -19.24
N ASN A 38 -3.74 5.27 -18.60
CA ASN A 38 -4.95 5.80 -19.22
C ASN A 38 -5.12 7.29 -18.90
N ASP A 39 -5.05 8.13 -19.92
CA ASP A 39 -5.18 9.59 -19.80
C ASP A 39 -6.52 10.03 -19.19
N ASP A 40 -7.58 9.23 -19.33
CA ASP A 40 -8.90 9.54 -18.76
C ASP A 40 -9.01 9.18 -17.26
N PHE A 41 -8.10 8.33 -16.75
CA PHE A 41 -8.15 7.83 -15.37
C PHE A 41 -7.18 8.56 -14.42
N VAL A 42 -6.21 9.29 -14.97
CA VAL A 42 -5.17 9.99 -14.21
C VAL A 42 -5.36 11.50 -14.34
N SER A 43 -5.50 12.21 -13.22
CA SER A 43 -5.51 13.68 -13.26
C SER A 43 -4.19 14.19 -13.83
N GLY A 44 -4.25 15.01 -14.88
CA GLY A 44 -3.06 15.48 -15.60
C GLY A 44 -2.54 14.53 -16.69
N GLY A 45 -3.24 13.43 -16.97
CA GLY A 45 -2.88 12.43 -17.98
C GLY A 45 -1.86 11.40 -17.48
N ALA A 46 -1.68 10.31 -18.22
CA ALA A 46 -0.85 9.17 -17.81
C ALA A 46 0.60 9.55 -17.49
N GLU A 47 1.20 10.46 -18.27
CA GLU A 47 2.58 10.92 -18.06
C GLU A 47 2.78 11.59 -16.68
N SER A 48 1.74 12.21 -16.12
CA SER A 48 1.81 12.87 -14.83
C SER A 48 2.00 11.89 -13.67
N ALA A 49 1.55 10.64 -13.82
CA ALA A 49 1.62 9.63 -12.76
C ALA A 49 3.06 9.31 -12.34
N ALA A 50 4.01 9.33 -13.29
CA ALA A 50 5.42 9.06 -13.02
C ALA A 50 6.15 10.20 -12.29
N THR A 51 5.60 11.41 -12.31
CA THR A 51 6.29 12.62 -11.84
C THR A 51 5.60 13.34 -10.69
N THR A 52 4.34 12.99 -10.41
CA THR A 52 3.58 13.55 -9.29
C THR A 52 4.00 12.90 -7.98
N ASP A 53 4.44 13.71 -7.01
CA ASP A 53 4.75 13.23 -5.68
C ASP A 53 3.48 12.68 -5.00
N PHE A 54 3.59 11.57 -4.26
CA PHE A 54 2.43 10.96 -3.61
C PHE A 54 1.71 11.93 -2.65
N ARG A 55 2.42 12.92 -2.08
CA ARG A 55 1.86 13.95 -1.21
C ARG A 55 0.97 14.94 -1.96
N ASP A 56 1.30 15.20 -3.22
CA ASP A 56 0.56 16.11 -4.09
C ASP A 56 -0.54 15.37 -4.89
N SER A 57 -0.42 14.05 -5.03
CA SER A 57 -1.35 13.22 -5.80
C SER A 57 -2.84 13.26 -5.41
N PRO A 58 -3.27 13.58 -4.16
CA PRO A 58 -4.69 13.73 -3.85
C PRO A 58 -5.26 15.13 -4.17
N SER A 59 -4.42 16.11 -4.57
CA SER A 59 -4.85 17.51 -4.73
C SER A 59 -6.03 17.69 -5.69
N GLY A 60 -6.11 16.88 -6.75
CA GLY A 60 -7.21 16.88 -7.71
C GLY A 60 -8.59 16.52 -7.12
N LEU A 61 -8.64 15.89 -5.94
CA LEU A 61 -9.90 15.61 -5.23
C LEU A 61 -10.55 16.89 -4.68
N PHE A 62 -9.73 17.90 -4.39
CA PHE A 62 -10.12 19.10 -3.63
C PHE A 62 -10.23 20.37 -4.50
N THR A 63 -10.05 20.23 -5.82
CA THR A 63 -10.27 21.33 -6.77
C THR A 63 -11.76 21.55 -7.05
N VAL A 64 -12.12 22.73 -7.57
CA VAL A 64 -13.50 23.06 -7.97
C VAL A 64 -13.51 23.55 -9.42
N PRO A 65 -14.03 22.77 -10.37
CA PRO A 65 -14.53 21.39 -10.23
C PRO A 65 -13.41 20.38 -9.90
N PRO A 66 -13.72 19.22 -9.29
CA PRO A 66 -12.72 18.20 -8.99
C PRO A 66 -12.10 17.65 -10.28
N GLU A 67 -10.79 17.48 -10.28
CA GLU A 67 -10.04 16.91 -11.41
C GLU A 67 -10.08 15.38 -11.39
N CYS A 68 -10.20 14.77 -10.20
CA CYS A 68 -10.43 13.34 -10.02
C CYS A 68 -11.43 13.09 -8.89
N TYR A 69 -12.07 11.92 -8.91
CA TYR A 69 -13.08 11.54 -7.90
C TYR A 69 -12.60 10.44 -6.95
N MET A 70 -11.49 9.79 -7.26
CA MET A 70 -10.96 8.66 -6.50
C MET A 70 -9.44 8.74 -6.47
N HIS A 71 -8.87 8.32 -5.34
CA HIS A 71 -7.44 8.21 -5.14
C HIS A 71 -7.14 6.91 -4.40
N ARG A 72 -6.12 6.18 -4.82
CA ARG A 72 -5.72 4.90 -4.21
C ARG A 72 -4.39 5.08 -3.49
N GLN A 73 -4.44 5.10 -2.16
CA GLN A 73 -3.26 5.24 -1.31
C GLN A 73 -3.50 4.63 0.08
N ALA A 74 -2.42 4.44 0.84
CA ALA A 74 -2.43 4.01 2.22
C ALA A 74 -3.16 5.00 3.15
N SER A 75 -3.55 4.52 4.33
CA SER A 75 -4.36 5.23 5.32
C SER A 75 -3.73 6.50 5.91
N PHE A 76 -2.44 6.77 5.65
CA PHE A 76 -1.77 7.99 6.11
C PHE A 76 -2.01 9.19 5.18
N ILE A 77 -2.55 8.98 3.97
CA ILE A 77 -2.70 10.06 2.97
C ILE A 77 -3.49 11.29 3.47
N PRO A 78 -4.47 11.19 4.40
CA PRO A 78 -5.16 12.36 4.91
C PRO A 78 -4.25 13.39 5.59
N ALA A 79 -3.04 13.00 6.03
CA ALA A 79 -2.05 13.92 6.57
C ALA A 79 -1.58 14.99 5.56
N PHE A 80 -1.88 14.81 4.28
CA PHE A 80 -1.54 15.73 3.18
C PHE A 80 -2.78 16.42 2.57
N PHE A 81 -3.97 16.20 3.12
CA PHE A 81 -5.19 16.88 2.69
C PHE A 81 -5.20 18.33 3.19
N PRO A 82 -5.96 19.24 2.53
CA PRO A 82 -6.11 20.60 3.01
C PRO A 82 -6.83 20.64 4.37
N GLU A 83 -6.67 21.74 5.12
CA GLU A 83 -7.20 21.87 6.49
C GLU A 83 -8.73 21.74 6.59
N ASP A 84 -9.44 22.02 5.50
CA ASP A 84 -10.89 21.91 5.40
C ASP A 84 -11.37 20.53 4.92
N ALA A 85 -10.47 19.56 4.73
CA ALA A 85 -10.84 18.18 4.50
C ALA A 85 -11.32 17.50 5.80
N GLU A 86 -12.56 17.04 5.78
CA GLU A 86 -13.24 16.38 6.89
C GLU A 86 -13.59 14.94 6.46
N LEU A 87 -12.82 13.96 6.99
CA LEU A 87 -13.05 12.54 6.75
C LEU A 87 -14.45 12.13 7.22
N GLY A 88 -15.21 11.49 6.34
CA GLY A 88 -16.59 11.08 6.57
C GLY A 88 -17.64 12.17 6.30
N ASP A 89 -17.23 13.38 5.92
CA ASP A 89 -18.13 14.44 5.45
C ASP A 89 -17.87 14.80 3.98
N ASN A 90 -16.76 15.49 3.69
CA ASN A 90 -16.45 15.96 2.34
C ASN A 90 -15.41 15.10 1.59
N VAL A 91 -14.79 14.14 2.28
CA VAL A 91 -13.93 13.11 1.70
C VAL A 91 -14.09 11.83 2.51
N ASP A 92 -14.09 10.67 1.85
CA ASP A 92 -14.18 9.39 2.53
C ASP A 92 -13.37 8.32 1.80
N PHE A 93 -13.29 7.13 2.38
CA PHE A 93 -12.59 5.97 1.81
C PHE A 93 -13.55 4.79 1.68
N PHE A 94 -13.16 3.84 0.84
CA PHE A 94 -13.83 2.56 0.74
C PHE A 94 -12.80 1.48 0.44
N TYR A 95 -13.13 0.26 0.81
CA TYR A 95 -12.32 -0.89 0.45
C TYR A 95 -12.28 -1.03 -1.07
N MET A 96 -11.09 -1.18 -1.65
CA MET A 96 -10.94 -1.36 -3.10
C MET A 96 -11.88 -2.49 -3.58
N PRO A 97 -12.74 -2.24 -4.57
CA PRO A 97 -13.68 -3.25 -5.03
C PRO A 97 -12.97 -4.51 -5.53
N ALA A 98 -13.58 -5.67 -5.29
CA ALA A 98 -13.13 -6.92 -5.88
C ALA A 98 -13.56 -7.00 -7.36
N ILE A 99 -12.85 -7.80 -8.13
CA ILE A 99 -13.27 -8.18 -9.48
C ILE A 99 -14.41 -9.19 -9.33
N GLU A 100 -15.55 -8.94 -9.97
CA GLU A 100 -16.83 -9.65 -9.73
C GLU A 100 -16.69 -11.18 -9.85
N ASP A 101 -15.96 -11.66 -10.85
CA ASP A 101 -15.80 -13.08 -11.14
C ASP A 101 -14.63 -13.75 -10.37
N ASN A 102 -13.99 -13.04 -9.43
CA ASN A 102 -12.79 -13.52 -8.73
C ASN A 102 -12.99 -13.53 -7.21
N ASP A 103 -13.31 -14.70 -6.64
CA ASP A 103 -13.47 -14.89 -5.20
C ASP A 103 -12.12 -15.16 -4.51
N LEU A 104 -11.37 -14.08 -4.24
CA LEU A 104 -10.09 -14.10 -3.53
C LEU A 104 -10.22 -13.64 -2.07
N GLY A 105 -11.45 -13.55 -1.55
CA GLY A 105 -11.76 -12.95 -0.27
C GLY A 105 -11.54 -11.43 -0.22
N ARG A 106 -11.09 -10.94 0.93
CA ARG A 106 -10.83 -9.52 1.23
C ARG A 106 -9.34 -9.31 1.57
N PRO A 107 -8.41 -9.39 0.59
CA PRO A 107 -7.01 -9.15 0.83
C PRO A 107 -6.74 -7.68 1.17
N VAL A 108 -5.90 -7.44 2.19
CA VAL A 108 -5.39 -6.12 2.55
C VAL A 108 -3.88 -6.11 2.34
N LEU A 109 -3.41 -5.15 1.55
CA LEU A 109 -2.00 -4.83 1.42
C LEU A 109 -1.69 -3.67 2.38
N GLY A 110 -0.60 -3.79 3.13
CA GLY A 110 -0.18 -2.73 4.02
C GLY A 110 1.33 -2.66 4.21
N ALA A 111 1.75 -1.70 5.02
CA ALA A 111 3.08 -1.62 5.57
C ALA A 111 2.97 -1.63 7.10
N GLY A 112 4.11 -1.66 7.81
CA GLY A 112 4.11 -1.61 9.26
C GLY A 112 5.40 -1.04 9.81
N THR A 113 5.31 -0.47 11.02
CA THR A 113 6.47 -0.01 11.78
C THR A 113 6.89 -1.08 12.76
N LEU A 114 8.18 -1.42 12.75
CA LEU A 114 8.78 -2.37 13.68
C LEU A 114 9.73 -1.63 14.62
N PHE A 115 9.67 -1.97 15.90
CA PHE A 115 10.63 -1.50 16.90
C PHE A 115 11.64 -2.62 17.18
N SER A 116 12.93 -2.29 17.13
CA SER A 116 14.01 -3.22 17.44
C SER A 116 14.96 -2.62 18.48
N ILE A 117 15.51 -3.47 19.35
CA ILE A 117 16.53 -3.06 20.31
C ILE A 117 17.89 -3.21 19.63
N THR A 118 18.59 -2.08 19.45
CA THR A 118 19.99 -2.07 18.97
C THR A 118 20.99 -2.26 20.11
N GLU A 119 20.69 -1.74 21.30
CA GLU A 119 21.50 -1.89 22.52
C GLU A 119 20.63 -2.33 23.71
N PRO A 120 20.75 -3.60 24.16
CA PRO A 120 19.92 -4.11 25.25
C PRO A 120 20.20 -3.49 26.62
N SER A 121 19.15 -3.01 27.27
CA SER A 121 19.13 -2.56 28.66
C SER A 121 17.77 -2.87 29.32
N GLU A 122 17.68 -2.68 30.63
CA GLU A 122 16.40 -2.75 31.35
C GLU A 122 15.40 -1.72 30.80
N ALA A 123 15.86 -0.50 30.49
CA ALA A 123 15.02 0.57 29.96
C ALA A 123 14.47 0.25 28.56
N THR A 124 15.30 -0.26 27.65
CA THR A 124 14.85 -0.62 26.29
C THR A 124 13.89 -1.80 26.30
N THR A 125 14.12 -2.76 27.20
CA THR A 125 13.21 -3.91 27.39
C THR A 125 11.86 -3.42 27.93
N ALA A 126 11.86 -2.59 28.97
CA ALA A 126 10.64 -2.03 29.54
C ALA A 126 9.83 -1.22 28.52
N MET A 127 10.51 -0.45 27.65
CA MET A 127 9.84 0.29 26.58
C MET A 127 9.18 -0.64 25.55
N LEU A 128 9.87 -1.68 25.08
CA LEU A 128 9.26 -2.65 24.17
C LEU A 128 8.11 -3.41 24.81
N GLU A 129 8.20 -3.78 26.09
CA GLU A 129 7.07 -4.41 26.80
C GLU A 129 5.88 -3.47 26.94
N PHE A 130 6.12 -2.17 27.20
CA PHE A 130 5.05 -1.16 27.20
C PHE A 130 4.36 -1.05 25.84
N LEU A 131 5.14 -1.00 24.75
CA LEU A 131 4.60 -0.91 23.37
C LEU A 131 3.75 -2.11 22.97
N LYS A 132 3.87 -3.26 23.64
CA LYS A 132 3.02 -4.44 23.41
C LYS A 132 1.66 -4.36 24.12
N LEU A 133 1.45 -3.40 25.02
CA LEU A 133 0.21 -3.31 25.80
C LEU A 133 -0.91 -2.63 24.99
N PRO A 134 -2.19 -3.04 25.15
CA PRO A 134 -3.33 -2.38 24.52
C PRO A 134 -3.32 -0.85 24.72
N ILE A 135 -2.99 -0.40 25.93
CA ILE A 135 -2.97 1.02 26.26
C ILE A 135 -1.99 1.84 25.41
N ALA A 136 -0.84 1.26 25.03
CA ALA A 136 0.12 1.98 24.17
C ALA A 136 -0.45 2.21 22.77
N HIS A 137 -1.15 1.21 22.23
CA HIS A 137 -1.84 1.33 20.95
C HIS A 137 -3.06 2.26 21.04
N GLU A 138 -3.88 2.14 22.08
CA GLU A 138 -5.05 2.99 22.31
C GLU A 138 -4.68 4.47 22.46
N LEU A 139 -3.52 4.79 23.07
CA LEU A 139 -2.99 6.15 23.12
C LEU A 139 -2.65 6.72 21.74
N TRP A 140 -2.23 5.88 20.80
CA TRP A 140 -2.02 6.29 19.40
C TRP A 140 -3.32 6.30 18.59
N MET A 141 -4.25 5.36 18.84
CA MET A 141 -5.57 5.33 18.18
C MET A 141 -6.42 6.55 18.52
N ALA A 142 -6.30 7.09 19.74
CA ALA A 142 -6.92 8.34 20.16
C ALA A 142 -6.34 9.57 19.46
N GLN A 143 -5.24 9.41 18.72
CA GLN A 143 -4.65 10.41 17.84
C GLN A 143 -5.04 10.13 16.37
N ASP A 144 -4.54 10.96 15.47
CA ASP A 144 -4.83 10.82 14.03
C ASP A 144 -3.83 9.91 13.31
N GLY A 145 -4.22 9.39 12.15
CA GLY A 145 -3.33 8.71 11.21
C GLY A 145 -2.75 7.37 11.65
N PHE A 146 -3.27 6.76 12.72
CA PHE A 146 -2.78 5.48 13.25
C PHE A 146 -3.81 4.36 13.12
N LEU A 147 -3.35 3.17 12.69
CA LEU A 147 -4.08 1.90 12.74
C LEU A 147 -3.23 0.87 13.48
N THR A 148 -3.87 -0.12 14.11
CA THR A 148 -3.17 -1.13 14.90
C THR A 148 -3.51 -2.56 14.49
N ALA A 149 -2.50 -3.44 14.51
CA ALA A 149 -2.66 -4.89 14.41
C ALA A 149 -2.90 -5.56 15.78
N HIS A 150 -2.91 -4.79 16.88
CA HIS A 150 -3.09 -5.33 18.22
C HIS A 150 -4.55 -5.71 18.47
N ALA A 151 -4.89 -6.99 18.40
CA ALA A 151 -6.27 -7.50 18.52
C ALA A 151 -6.96 -7.26 19.88
N GLY A 152 -6.20 -6.91 20.93
CA GLY A 152 -6.75 -6.66 22.28
C GLY A 152 -7.15 -5.22 22.58
N VAL A 153 -7.14 -4.32 21.60
CA VAL A 153 -7.54 -2.91 21.80
C VAL A 153 -9.06 -2.72 21.77
N ASN A 154 -9.55 -1.64 22.38
CA ASN A 154 -10.91 -1.17 22.18
C ASN A 154 -11.02 -0.31 20.90
N PRO A 155 -11.73 -0.76 19.84
CA PRO A 155 -11.88 0.03 18.61
C PRO A 155 -12.61 1.35 18.84
N ASP A 156 -13.38 1.50 19.93
CA ASP A 156 -14.04 2.75 20.33
C ASP A 156 -13.09 3.91 20.60
N VAL A 157 -11.81 3.63 20.77
CA VAL A 157 -10.79 4.64 21.04
C VAL A 157 -10.28 5.33 19.76
N TYR A 158 -10.57 4.81 18.57
CA TYR A 158 -10.20 5.51 17.33
C TYR A 158 -10.80 6.93 17.30
N LYS A 159 -9.96 7.92 16.98
CA LYS A 159 -10.33 9.34 17.00
C LYS A 159 -11.49 9.68 16.06
N THR A 160 -11.61 8.99 14.93
CA THR A 160 -12.68 9.21 13.93
C THR A 160 -13.35 7.89 13.53
N ASP A 161 -14.61 7.97 13.09
CA ASP A 161 -15.32 6.80 12.55
C ASP A 161 -14.67 6.27 11.28
N SER A 162 -14.05 7.15 10.49
CA SER A 162 -13.26 6.75 9.33
C SER A 162 -12.04 5.90 9.72
N GLN A 163 -11.27 6.29 10.74
CA GLN A 163 -10.16 5.46 11.24
C GLN A 163 -10.65 4.13 11.81
N ARG A 164 -11.78 4.13 12.51
CA ARG A 164 -12.41 2.90 13.02
C ARG A 164 -12.76 1.95 11.88
N ALA A 165 -13.43 2.42 10.83
CA ALA A 165 -13.80 1.59 9.69
C ALA A 165 -12.57 1.11 8.89
N MET A 166 -11.49 1.90 8.78
CA MET A 166 -10.20 1.40 8.26
C MET A 166 -9.59 0.31 9.15
N GLY A 167 -9.68 0.45 10.47
CA GLY A 167 -9.26 -0.55 11.44
C GLY A 167 -10.07 -1.85 11.32
N GLU A 168 -11.38 -1.76 11.06
CA GLU A 168 -12.24 -2.91 10.78
C GLU A 168 -11.86 -3.60 9.47
N ILE A 169 -11.54 -2.86 8.40
CA ILE A 169 -11.01 -3.46 7.15
C ILE A 169 -9.75 -4.29 7.42
N LEU A 170 -8.84 -3.77 8.25
CA LEU A 170 -7.62 -4.47 8.62
C LEU A 170 -7.90 -5.71 9.48
N ALA A 171 -8.79 -5.59 10.48
CA ALA A 171 -9.15 -6.68 11.37
C ALA A 171 -9.92 -7.82 10.67
N ASP A 172 -10.78 -7.47 9.71
CA ASP A 172 -11.63 -8.40 8.95
C ASP A 172 -10.96 -8.92 7.66
N ALA A 173 -9.71 -8.53 7.40
CA ALA A 173 -8.98 -8.97 6.22
C ALA A 173 -8.88 -10.51 6.21
N THR A 174 -9.31 -11.15 5.13
CA THR A 174 -9.14 -12.61 4.99
C THR A 174 -7.67 -12.98 4.82
N THR A 175 -6.90 -12.04 4.25
CA THR A 175 -5.47 -12.15 3.99
C THR A 175 -4.84 -10.78 4.19
N PHE A 176 -3.73 -10.73 4.92
CA PHE A 176 -2.87 -9.54 4.98
C PHE A 176 -1.51 -9.85 4.35
N ARG A 177 -0.96 -8.90 3.56
CA ARG A 177 0.42 -8.95 3.07
C ARG A 177 1.09 -7.60 3.24
N PHE A 178 2.38 -7.64 3.56
CA PHE A 178 3.23 -6.46 3.45
C PHE A 178 3.46 -6.11 1.99
N ASP A 179 3.78 -4.85 1.70
CA ASP A 179 4.26 -4.47 0.38
C ASP A 179 5.42 -5.37 -0.06
N ALA A 180 5.37 -5.83 -1.31
CA ALA A 180 6.32 -6.78 -1.84
C ALA A 180 7.72 -6.17 -1.88
N SER A 181 7.80 -4.89 -2.26
CA SER A 181 9.08 -4.20 -2.40
C SER A 181 9.81 -4.04 -1.06
N ASP A 182 9.08 -3.94 0.05
CA ASP A 182 9.64 -3.90 1.41
C ASP A 182 10.22 -5.26 1.84
N LEU A 183 9.69 -6.37 1.31
CA LEU A 183 10.11 -7.73 1.65
C LEU A 183 11.24 -8.26 0.76
N MET A 184 11.42 -7.66 -0.41
CA MET A 184 12.48 -8.01 -1.36
C MET A 184 13.85 -7.47 -0.91
N PRO A 185 14.97 -8.00 -1.42
CA PRO A 185 16.27 -7.36 -1.24
C PRO A 185 16.21 -5.89 -1.69
N SER A 186 16.82 -4.98 -0.92
CA SER A 186 16.71 -3.52 -1.16
C SER A 186 17.12 -3.11 -2.58
N GLU A 187 18.13 -3.74 -3.17
CA GLU A 187 18.57 -3.47 -4.54
C GLU A 187 17.53 -3.88 -5.61
N ILE A 188 16.59 -4.75 -5.25
CA ILE A 188 15.46 -5.13 -6.08
C ILE A 188 14.25 -4.26 -5.77
N GLY A 189 13.67 -4.38 -4.56
CA GLY A 189 12.39 -3.75 -4.24
C GLY A 189 12.42 -2.23 -4.40
N ALA A 190 13.32 -1.56 -3.67
CA ALA A 190 13.51 -0.11 -3.74
C ALA A 190 14.42 0.34 -4.90
N GLY A 191 14.98 -0.60 -5.66
CA GLY A 191 15.92 -0.34 -6.75
C GLY A 191 15.32 -0.67 -8.11
N ALA A 192 15.62 -1.88 -8.60
CA ALA A 192 15.23 -2.32 -9.93
C ALA A 192 13.71 -2.32 -10.15
N PHE A 193 12.94 -2.79 -9.16
CA PHE A 193 11.48 -2.85 -9.29
C PHE A 193 10.86 -1.45 -9.30
N TRP A 194 11.24 -0.59 -8.36
CA TRP A 194 10.81 0.82 -8.37
C TRP A 194 11.09 1.51 -9.71
N THR A 195 12.33 1.41 -10.19
CA THR A 195 12.76 2.04 -11.45
C THR A 195 12.00 1.45 -12.64
N GLY A 196 11.89 0.13 -12.69
CA GLY A 196 11.17 -0.56 -13.75
C GLY A 196 9.69 -0.17 -13.83
N MET A 197 9.01 0.02 -12.69
CA MET A 197 7.62 0.48 -12.71
C MET A 197 7.47 1.92 -13.19
N VAL A 198 8.45 2.80 -12.92
CA VAL A 198 8.49 4.15 -13.53
C VAL A 198 8.70 4.05 -15.05
N ASP A 199 9.59 3.17 -15.51
CA ASP A 199 9.82 2.92 -16.94
C ASP A 199 8.55 2.37 -17.62
N TYR A 200 7.82 1.47 -16.94
CA TYR A 200 6.54 0.95 -17.42
C TYR A 200 5.50 2.05 -17.60
N VAL A 201 5.33 2.92 -16.60
CA VAL A 201 4.41 4.07 -16.67
C VAL A 201 4.80 5.02 -17.81
N THR A 202 6.09 5.20 -18.06
CA THR A 202 6.62 6.14 -19.07
C THR A 202 6.79 5.54 -20.47
N GLY A 203 6.51 4.26 -20.68
CA GLY A 203 6.36 3.71 -22.02
C GLY A 203 6.77 2.25 -22.22
N SER A 204 7.65 1.70 -21.37
CA SER A 204 8.14 0.32 -21.53
C SER A 204 7.01 -0.71 -21.41
N SER A 205 7.20 -1.89 -22.00
CA SER A 205 6.24 -3.00 -21.85
C SER A 205 6.42 -3.70 -20.50
N ALA A 206 5.39 -4.39 -20.03
CA ALA A 206 5.49 -5.16 -18.80
C ALA A 206 6.56 -6.24 -18.91
N GLU A 207 6.71 -6.89 -20.07
CA GLU A 207 7.71 -7.94 -20.29
C GLU A 207 9.14 -7.41 -20.23
N GLU A 208 9.40 -6.25 -20.84
CA GLU A 208 10.75 -5.65 -20.82
C GLU A 208 11.16 -5.26 -19.40
N VAL A 209 10.25 -4.63 -18.67
CA VAL A 209 10.45 -4.22 -17.28
C VAL A 209 10.65 -5.45 -16.38
N ALA A 210 9.76 -6.43 -16.48
CA ALA A 210 9.83 -7.67 -15.74
C ALA A 210 11.15 -8.43 -15.97
N ALA A 211 11.56 -8.59 -17.23
CA ALA A 211 12.80 -9.25 -17.59
C ALA A 211 14.04 -8.49 -17.06
N THR A 212 14.00 -7.15 -17.07
CA THR A 212 15.08 -6.32 -16.53
C THR A 212 15.21 -6.50 -15.02
N ILE A 213 14.08 -6.51 -14.29
CA ILE A 213 14.06 -6.75 -12.85
C ILE A 213 14.56 -8.16 -12.55
N GLN A 214 14.11 -9.17 -13.30
CA GLN A 214 14.55 -10.56 -13.10
C GLN A 214 16.05 -10.71 -13.34
N GLN A 215 16.59 -10.13 -14.41
CA GLN A 215 18.02 -10.15 -14.68
C GLN A 215 18.81 -9.52 -13.52
N ARG A 216 18.30 -8.44 -12.93
CA ARG A 216 18.94 -7.84 -11.75
C ARG A 216 18.86 -8.76 -10.54
N TRP A 217 17.73 -9.42 -10.31
CA TRP A 217 17.57 -10.40 -9.24
C TRP A 217 18.55 -11.56 -9.38
N ASP A 218 18.68 -12.14 -10.57
CA ASP A 218 19.60 -13.25 -10.84
C ASP A 218 21.07 -12.86 -10.61
N SER A 219 21.42 -11.59 -10.77
CA SER A 219 22.80 -11.11 -10.57
C SER A 219 23.24 -11.00 -9.10
N ILE A 220 22.30 -11.12 -8.14
CA ILE A 220 22.59 -11.02 -6.70
C ILE A 220 22.45 -12.35 -5.95
N GLN A 221 22.14 -13.44 -6.66
CA GLN A 221 22.03 -14.80 -6.10
C GLN A 221 23.36 -15.56 -6.16
#